data_AF-T1PZU6-F1
#
_entry.id   AF-T1PZU6-F1
#
_cell.length_a   1.000
_cell.length_b   1.000
_cell.length_c   1.000
_cell.angle_alpha   90.00
_cell.angle_beta   90.00
_cell.angle_gamma   90.00
#
_symmetry.space_group_name_H-M   'P 1'
#
loop_
_entity.id
_entity.type
_entity.pdbx_description
1 polymer ?
#
loop_
_entity_poly.entity_id
_entity_poly.type
_entity_poly.pdbx_seq_one_letter_code
_entity_poly.pdbx_strand_id
1 'polypeptide(L)'
;MLPDRKLKYFGQQSLHVLSESKDANSLLLFWYWEDCLKQRFERFVVALEDASKDALPFLKDKALNTMFDLLKDKPEQERKLLSTLVNKLGDPERKVASNAGYLLSRLLTAHSNMKAGVVDEVHIFVFRPHVGLRARYYAVIFFNQILLSPHGDGPNLARPPLDIYFALFKGLISTDDE
;
A
#
# COMPACT_ATOMS: atom_id res chain seq x y z
N MET A 1 3.96 -10.26 20.53
CA MET A 1 3.41 -9.44 21.64
C MET A 1 2.63 -8.21 21.16
N LEU A 2 2.38 -8.00 19.86
CA LEU A 2 1.41 -7.01 19.39
C LEU A 2 0.04 -7.68 19.21
N PRO A 3 -1.07 -6.97 19.44
CA PRO A 3 -2.40 -7.51 19.17
C PRO A 3 -2.59 -7.80 17.67
N ASP A 4 -3.55 -8.67 17.35
CA ASP A 4 -3.93 -8.97 15.95
C ASP A 4 -4.94 -7.95 15.37
N ARG A 5 -5.14 -6.83 16.09
CA ARG A 5 -5.92 -5.67 15.63
C ARG A 5 -5.02 -4.45 15.44
N LYS A 6 -5.50 -3.48 14.64
CA LYS A 6 -4.87 -2.15 14.51
C LYS A 6 -4.77 -1.45 15.86
N LEU A 7 -3.71 -0.66 16.04
CA LEU A 7 -3.48 0.13 17.24
C LEU A 7 -4.52 1.25 17.33
N LYS A 8 -4.90 1.60 18.56
CA LYS A 8 -5.84 2.70 18.84
C LYS A 8 -5.13 3.88 19.46
N TYR A 9 -5.56 5.08 19.09
CA TYR A 9 -5.20 6.27 19.85
C TYR A 9 -5.87 6.27 21.22
N PHE A 10 -5.31 6.99 22.17
CA PHE A 10 -5.83 7.10 23.52
C PHE A 10 -7.28 7.59 23.53
N GLY A 11 -7.60 8.61 22.71
CA GLY A 11 -8.95 9.15 22.57
C GLY A 11 -9.98 8.21 21.93
N GLN A 12 -9.55 7.07 21.36
CA GLN A 12 -10.44 6.05 20.78
C GLN A 12 -10.78 4.92 21.75
N GLN A 13 -10.23 4.97 22.97
CA GLN A 13 -10.45 3.94 23.98
C GLN A 13 -11.78 4.19 24.70
N SER A 14 -12.50 3.12 25.04
CA SER A 14 -13.82 3.23 25.67
C SER A 14 -13.68 3.41 27.18
N LEU A 15 -13.96 4.62 27.67
CA LEU A 15 -13.90 4.96 29.10
C LEU A 15 -14.87 4.11 29.96
N HIS A 16 -15.96 3.59 29.39
CA HIS A 16 -16.89 2.70 30.09
C HIS A 16 -16.20 1.41 30.60
N VAL A 17 -15.15 0.96 29.91
CA VAL A 17 -14.38 -0.23 30.33
C VAL A 17 -13.56 0.07 31.60
N LEU A 18 -13.23 1.34 31.88
CA LEU A 18 -12.51 1.71 33.10
C LEU A 18 -13.37 1.55 34.35
N SER A 19 -14.67 1.84 34.29
CA SER A 19 -15.57 1.73 35.44
C SER A 19 -15.82 0.29 35.89
N GLU A 20 -15.65 -0.67 34.99
CA GLU A 20 -15.83 -2.11 35.26
C GLU A 20 -14.52 -2.80 35.66
N SER A 21 -13.37 -2.16 35.42
CA SER A 21 -12.05 -2.74 35.67
C SER A 21 -11.66 -2.62 37.14
N LYS A 22 -11.18 -3.72 37.73
CA LYS A 22 -10.55 -3.72 39.06
C LYS A 22 -9.23 -2.95 39.10
N ASP A 23 -8.61 -2.72 37.94
CA ASP A 23 -7.33 -2.01 37.81
C ASP A 23 -7.39 -0.99 36.66
N ALA A 24 -8.12 0.10 36.89
CA ALA A 24 -8.29 1.18 35.93
C ALA A 24 -6.97 1.90 35.61
N ASN A 25 -6.06 2.02 36.58
CA ASN A 25 -4.79 2.73 36.41
C ASN A 25 -3.84 1.99 35.47
N SER A 26 -3.70 0.66 35.61
CA SER A 26 -2.88 -0.12 34.69
C SER A 26 -3.45 -0.12 33.27
N LEU A 27 -4.79 -0.11 33.13
CA LEU A 27 -5.45 -0.03 31.83
C LEU A 27 -5.20 1.33 31.14
N LEU A 28 -5.27 2.43 31.88
CA LEU A 28 -4.93 3.76 31.39
C LEU A 28 -3.46 3.84 30.93
N LEU A 29 -2.53 3.27 31.70
CA LEU A 29 -1.12 3.23 31.32
C LEU A 29 -0.91 2.42 30.04
N PHE A 30 -1.60 1.28 29.90
CA PHE A 30 -1.56 0.48 28.68
C PHE A 30 -2.10 1.24 27.46
N TRP A 31 -3.21 1.95 27.61
CA TRP A 31 -3.77 2.79 26.54
C TRP A 31 -2.83 3.93 26.13
N TYR A 32 -2.19 4.58 27.10
CA TYR A 32 -1.20 5.62 26.81
C TYR A 32 0.03 5.06 26.08
N TRP A 33 0.49 3.88 26.48
CA TRP A 33 1.55 3.17 25.77
C TRP A 33 1.15 2.79 24.34
N GLU A 34 -0.07 2.28 24.14
CA GLU A 34 -0.60 1.93 22.81
C GLU A 34 -0.64 3.16 21.89
N ASP A 35 -1.09 4.30 22.40
CA ASP A 35 -1.11 5.57 21.69
C ASP A 35 0.30 6.03 21.29
N CYS A 36 1.25 6.00 22.22
CA CYS A 36 2.65 6.36 21.94
C CYS A 36 3.27 5.43 20.88
N LEU A 37 2.96 4.14 20.94
CA LEU A 37 3.43 3.17 19.95
C LEU A 37 2.85 3.48 18.57
N LYS A 38 1.54 3.78 18.49
CA LYS A 38 0.87 4.14 17.24
C LYS A 38 1.50 5.39 16.60
N GLN A 39 1.70 6.45 17.39
CA GLN A 39 2.37 7.67 16.92
C GLN A 39 3.80 7.39 16.43
N ARG A 40 4.56 6.54 17.12
CA ARG A 40 5.92 6.18 16.70
C ARG A 40 5.92 5.37 15.40
N PHE A 41 4.95 4.48 15.23
CA PHE A 41 4.77 3.73 13.99
C PHE A 41 4.50 4.68 12.81
N GLU A 42 3.61 5.67 12.99
CA GLU A 42 3.34 6.70 11.99
C GLU A 42 4.59 7.46 11.55
N ARG A 43 5.41 7.90 12.52
CA ARG A 43 6.70 8.55 12.23
C ARG A 43 7.65 7.62 11.48
N PHE A 44 7.66 6.34 11.82
CA PHE A 44 8.48 5.35 11.11
C PHE A 44 8.04 5.17 9.66
N VAL A 45 6.72 5.11 9.39
CA VAL A 45 6.19 5.02 8.02
C VAL A 45 6.51 6.28 7.21
N VAL A 46 6.44 7.47 7.83
CA VAL A 46 6.90 8.71 7.18
C VAL A 46 8.40 8.62 6.83
N ALA A 47 9.24 8.18 7.77
CA ALA A 47 10.67 8.03 7.52
C ALA A 47 10.98 7.01 6.41
N LEU A 48 10.22 5.92 6.31
CA LEU A 48 10.34 4.96 5.19
C LEU A 48 9.93 5.58 3.86
N GLU A 49 8.86 6.37 3.85
CA GLU A 49 8.44 7.10 2.65
C GLU A 49 9.54 8.04 2.16
N ASP A 50 10.17 8.79 3.07
CA ASP A 50 11.26 9.71 2.73
C ASP A 50 12.52 8.94 2.28
N ALA A 51 12.90 7.86 2.98
CA ALA A 51 14.01 6.99 2.57
C ALA A 51 13.77 6.36 1.19
N SER A 52 12.52 6.09 0.82
CA SER A 52 12.19 5.58 -0.52
C SER A 52 12.45 6.60 -1.63
N LYS A 53 12.53 7.90 -1.32
CA LYS A 53 12.78 8.98 -2.28
C LYS A 53 14.27 9.37 -2.36
N ASP A 54 15.12 8.75 -1.54
CA ASP A 54 16.55 9.04 -1.46
C ASP A 54 17.28 8.81 -2.81
N ALA A 55 18.40 9.48 -3.03
CA ALA A 55 19.20 9.30 -4.24
C ALA A 55 19.94 7.95 -4.28
N LEU A 56 20.18 7.33 -3.13
CA LEU A 56 20.88 6.06 -2.99
C LEU A 56 19.94 4.88 -3.26
N PRO A 57 20.17 4.06 -4.32
CA PRO A 57 19.31 2.94 -4.67
C PRO A 57 19.14 1.91 -3.55
N PHE A 58 20.20 1.68 -2.78
CA PHE A 58 20.18 0.76 -1.64
C PHE A 58 19.21 1.19 -0.52
N LEU A 59 19.10 2.50 -0.25
CA LEU A 59 18.16 3.00 0.74
C LEU A 59 16.72 2.84 0.25
N LYS A 60 16.47 3.10 -1.03
CA LYS A 60 15.17 2.85 -1.65
C LYS A 60 14.77 1.38 -1.53
N ASP A 61 15.68 0.47 -1.86
CA ASP A 61 15.44 -0.97 -1.81
C ASP A 61 15.12 -1.45 -0.39
N LYS A 62 15.91 -1.02 0.60
CA LYS A 62 15.63 -1.32 2.01
C LYS A 62 14.29 -0.76 2.46
N ALA A 63 13.96 0.48 2.07
CA ALA A 63 12.70 1.10 2.43
C ALA A 63 11.51 0.32 1.83
N LEU A 64 11.59 -0.08 0.57
CA LEU A 64 10.52 -0.84 -0.09
C LEU A 64 10.32 -2.23 0.49
N ASN A 65 11.40 -2.98 0.73
CA ASN A 65 11.31 -4.29 1.38
C ASN A 65 10.71 -4.17 2.79
N THR A 66 11.13 -3.16 3.57
CA THR A 66 10.56 -2.91 4.91
C THR A 66 9.07 -2.59 4.83
N MET A 67 8.64 -1.74 3.88
CA MET A 67 7.22 -1.43 3.69
C MET A 67 6.40 -2.65 3.28
N PHE A 68 6.96 -3.52 2.43
CA PHE A 68 6.35 -4.79 2.06
C PHE A 68 6.17 -5.71 3.27
N ASP A 69 7.21 -5.88 4.09
CA ASP A 69 7.15 -6.74 5.29
C ASP A 69 6.11 -6.21 6.28
N LEU A 70 6.01 -4.87 6.45
CA LEU A 70 4.96 -4.25 7.26
C LEU A 70 3.56 -4.53 6.68
N LEU A 71 3.34 -4.34 5.38
CA LEU A 71 2.05 -4.60 4.74
C LEU A 71 1.63 -6.06 4.87
N LYS A 72 2.59 -6.98 4.79
CA LYS A 72 2.36 -8.42 4.89
C LYS A 72 2.04 -8.85 6.32
N ASP A 73 2.87 -8.46 7.29
CA ASP A 73 2.80 -9.04 8.63
C ASP A 73 1.97 -8.19 9.61
N LYS A 74 2.10 -6.85 9.57
CA LYS A 74 1.39 -5.91 10.47
C LYS A 74 1.09 -4.57 9.76
N PRO A 75 0.00 -4.50 8.95
CA PRO A 75 -0.33 -3.35 8.10
C PRO A 75 -0.94 -2.16 8.89
N GLU A 76 -0.24 -1.68 9.90
CA GLU A 76 -0.55 -0.39 10.52
C GLU A 76 -0.19 0.72 9.50
N GLN A 77 -1.03 1.74 9.34
CA GLN A 77 -0.89 2.74 8.25
C GLN A 77 -0.91 2.16 6.82
N GLU A 78 -1.64 1.05 6.62
CA GLU A 78 -1.80 0.32 5.35
C GLU A 78 -1.96 1.20 4.10
N ARG A 79 -2.90 2.15 4.12
CA ARG A 79 -3.16 3.04 2.97
C ARG A 79 -1.91 3.82 2.56
N LYS A 80 -1.17 4.34 3.54
CA LYS A 80 0.04 5.14 3.29
C LYS A 80 1.18 4.27 2.76
N LEU A 81 1.38 3.10 3.37
CA LEU A 81 2.37 2.11 2.93
C LEU A 81 2.10 1.66 1.48
N LEU A 82 0.86 1.26 1.20
CA LEU A 82 0.45 0.79 -0.12
C LEU A 82 0.59 1.88 -1.18
N SER A 83 0.10 3.09 -0.90
CA SER A 83 0.23 4.21 -1.83
C SER A 83 1.70 4.52 -2.14
N THR A 84 2.57 4.48 -1.12
CA THR A 84 4.02 4.69 -1.30
C THR A 84 4.63 3.62 -2.19
N LEU A 85 4.31 2.34 -1.96
CA LEU A 85 4.82 1.22 -2.76
C LEU A 85 4.32 1.29 -4.22
N VAL A 86 3.04 1.59 -4.43
CA VAL A 86 2.44 1.78 -5.77
C VAL A 86 3.09 2.96 -6.50
N ASN A 87 3.32 4.08 -5.82
CA ASN A 87 4.00 5.23 -6.42
C ASN A 87 5.39 4.89 -6.94
N LYS A 88 6.06 3.87 -6.39
CA LYS A 88 7.37 3.42 -6.87
C LYS A 88 7.35 2.69 -8.21
N LEU A 89 6.19 2.29 -8.73
CA LEU A 89 6.05 1.89 -10.14
C LEU A 89 6.47 3.02 -11.11
N GLY A 90 6.41 4.27 -10.66
CA GLY A 90 6.85 5.44 -11.41
C GLY A 90 8.29 5.90 -11.13
N ASP A 91 9.10 5.12 -10.39
CA ASP A 91 10.47 5.55 -10.06
C ASP A 91 11.33 5.69 -11.34
N PRO A 92 12.15 6.76 -11.46
CA PRO A 92 13.05 6.94 -12.60
C PRO A 92 14.04 5.78 -12.75
N GLU A 93 14.42 5.12 -11.65
CA GLU A 93 15.31 3.97 -11.67
C GLU A 93 14.55 2.67 -12.01
N ARG A 94 14.94 2.03 -13.13
CA ARG A 94 14.24 0.83 -13.65
C ARG A 94 14.17 -0.30 -12.64
N LYS A 95 15.26 -0.51 -11.90
CA LYS A 95 15.35 -1.58 -10.90
C LYS A 95 14.36 -1.36 -9.77
N VAL A 96 14.18 -0.12 -9.31
CA VAL A 96 13.25 0.24 -8.24
C VAL A 96 11.80 0.06 -8.70
N ALA A 97 11.45 0.53 -9.90
CA ALA A 97 10.11 0.36 -10.46
C ALA A 97 9.75 -1.12 -10.67
N SER A 98 10.67 -1.91 -11.22
CA SER A 98 10.50 -3.36 -11.35
C SER A 98 10.35 -4.04 -9.98
N ASN A 99 11.17 -3.66 -8.99
CA ASN A 99 11.09 -4.24 -7.65
C ASN A 99 9.75 -3.90 -6.96
N ALA A 100 9.25 -2.67 -7.11
CA ALA A 100 7.93 -2.30 -6.59
C ALA A 100 6.82 -3.20 -7.15
N GLY A 101 6.81 -3.44 -8.46
CA GLY A 101 5.87 -4.38 -9.09
C GLY A 101 6.01 -5.80 -8.54
N TYR A 102 7.24 -6.29 -8.37
CA TYR A 102 7.52 -7.60 -7.78
C TYR A 102 7.01 -7.74 -6.34
N LEU A 103 7.25 -6.75 -5.49
CA LEU A 103 6.78 -6.74 -4.10
C LEU A 103 5.25 -6.70 -4.02
N LEU A 104 4.59 -5.93 -4.89
CA LEU A 104 3.12 -5.93 -4.99
C LEU A 104 2.58 -7.31 -5.40
N SER A 105 3.18 -7.97 -6.39
CA SER A 105 2.78 -9.32 -6.81
C SER A 105 2.96 -10.34 -5.68
N ARG A 106 4.06 -10.25 -4.92
CA ARG A 106 4.27 -11.07 -3.71
C ARG A 106 3.23 -10.79 -2.62
N LEU A 107 2.83 -9.53 -2.43
CA LEU A 107 1.83 -9.14 -1.45
C LEU A 107 0.47 -9.79 -1.78
N LEU A 108 0.07 -9.75 -3.06
CA LEU A 108 -1.16 -10.39 -3.52
C LEU A 108 -1.15 -11.91 -3.44
N THR A 109 0.04 -12.51 -3.51
CA THR A 109 0.22 -13.95 -3.31
C THR A 109 0.09 -14.34 -1.84
N ALA A 110 0.57 -13.49 -0.93
CA ALA A 110 0.49 -13.71 0.50
C ALA A 110 -0.90 -13.39 1.09
N HIS A 111 -1.59 -12.35 0.59
CA HIS A 111 -2.87 -11.88 1.12
C HIS A 111 -3.89 -11.64 0.00
N SER A 112 -4.73 -12.63 -0.27
CA SER A 112 -5.80 -12.53 -1.29
C SER A 112 -6.79 -11.40 -1.01
N ASN A 113 -7.06 -11.11 0.27
CA ASN A 113 -8.02 -10.08 0.68
C ASN A 113 -7.55 -8.65 0.35
N MET A 114 -6.26 -8.46 0.06
CA MET A 114 -5.71 -7.14 -0.33
C MET A 114 -5.83 -6.86 -1.83
N LYS A 115 -6.24 -7.84 -2.65
CA LYS A 115 -6.29 -7.70 -4.12
C LYS A 115 -7.08 -6.48 -4.57
N ALA A 116 -8.26 -6.26 -4.02
CA ALA A 116 -9.09 -5.10 -4.35
C ALA A 116 -8.39 -3.77 -4.05
N GLY A 117 -7.91 -3.59 -2.82
CA GLY A 117 -7.24 -2.35 -2.42
C GLY A 117 -5.98 -2.05 -3.25
N VAL A 118 -5.20 -3.08 -3.61
CA VAL A 118 -4.01 -2.90 -4.46
C VAL A 118 -4.41 -2.54 -5.90
N VAL A 119 -5.39 -3.24 -6.48
CA VAL A 119 -5.88 -2.96 -7.85
C VAL A 119 -6.42 -1.54 -7.94
N ASP A 120 -7.21 -1.10 -6.95
CA ASP A 120 -7.78 0.23 -6.90
C ASP A 120 -6.70 1.31 -6.76
N GLU A 121 -5.70 1.12 -5.91
CA GLU A 121 -4.60 2.09 -5.73
C GLU A 121 -3.75 2.20 -7.01
N VAL A 122 -3.45 1.09 -7.68
CA VAL A 122 -2.72 1.10 -8.97
C VAL A 122 -3.58 1.73 -10.07
N HIS A 123 -4.88 1.47 -10.09
CA HIS A 123 -5.81 2.12 -11.02
C HIS A 123 -5.78 3.64 -10.84
N ILE A 124 -5.91 4.13 -9.59
CA ILE A 124 -5.79 5.55 -9.28
C ILE A 124 -4.44 6.09 -9.75
N PHE A 125 -3.34 5.37 -9.50
CA PHE A 125 -2.00 5.77 -9.93
C PHE A 125 -1.89 5.96 -11.45
N VAL A 126 -2.38 5.03 -12.28
CA VAL A 126 -2.25 5.11 -13.74
C VAL A 126 -2.91 6.36 -14.33
N PHE A 127 -4.06 6.75 -13.77
CA PHE A 127 -4.86 7.88 -14.24
C PHE A 127 -4.51 9.22 -13.60
N ARG A 128 -3.52 9.28 -12.70
CA ARG A 128 -3.05 10.56 -12.16
C ARG A 128 -2.49 11.45 -13.28
N PRO A 129 -2.75 12.76 -13.24
CA PRO A 129 -2.07 13.72 -14.10
C PRO A 129 -0.55 13.59 -13.98
N HIS A 130 0.17 13.80 -15.07
CA HIS A 130 1.64 13.79 -15.14
C HIS A 130 2.32 12.43 -14.88
N VAL A 131 1.58 11.32 -14.83
CA VAL A 131 2.19 9.99 -14.82
C VAL A 131 2.69 9.65 -16.21
N GLY A 132 4.02 9.56 -16.37
CA GLY A 132 4.67 9.29 -17.64
C GLY A 132 4.38 7.88 -18.19
N LEU A 133 4.51 7.71 -19.50
CA LEU A 133 4.21 6.45 -20.20
C LEU A 133 4.95 5.23 -19.62
N ARG A 134 6.20 5.41 -19.18
CA ARG A 134 6.99 4.35 -18.56
C ARG A 134 6.42 3.87 -17.22
N ALA A 135 5.89 4.78 -16.41
CA ALA A 135 5.23 4.43 -15.15
C ALA A 135 3.94 3.65 -15.41
N ARG A 136 3.15 4.06 -16.42
CA ARG A 136 1.97 3.34 -16.89
C ARG A 136 2.33 1.95 -17.41
N TYR A 137 3.43 1.82 -18.12
CA TYR A 137 3.94 0.53 -18.60
C TYR A 137 4.25 -0.45 -17.44
N TYR A 138 4.89 0.00 -16.37
CA TYR A 138 5.12 -0.86 -15.19
C TYR A 138 3.82 -1.25 -14.48
N ALA A 139 2.85 -0.34 -14.38
CA ALA A 139 1.53 -0.67 -13.87
C ALA A 139 0.82 -1.73 -14.73
N VAL A 140 0.90 -1.62 -16.06
CA VAL A 140 0.38 -2.63 -17.00
C VAL A 140 1.08 -3.99 -16.83
N ILE A 141 2.41 -4.02 -16.71
CA ILE A 141 3.13 -5.26 -16.41
C ILE A 141 2.59 -5.89 -15.13
N PHE A 142 2.43 -5.10 -14.08
CA PHE A 142 1.89 -5.57 -12.82
C PHE A 142 0.47 -6.14 -12.97
N PHE A 143 -0.44 -5.44 -13.67
CA PHE A 143 -1.79 -5.93 -13.92
C PHE A 143 -1.83 -7.27 -14.66
N ASN A 144 -0.96 -7.45 -15.65
CA ASN A 144 -0.84 -8.73 -16.38
C ASN A 144 -0.40 -9.90 -15.49
N GLN A 145 0.26 -9.63 -14.36
CA GLN A 145 0.71 -10.65 -13.42
C GLN A 145 -0.35 -11.00 -12.36
N ILE A 146 -1.45 -10.25 -12.29
CA ILE A 146 -2.51 -10.51 -11.31
C ILE A 146 -3.31 -11.74 -11.75
N LEU A 147 -3.17 -12.82 -10.97
CA LEU A 147 -4.01 -14.01 -11.14
C LEU A 147 -5.43 -13.74 -10.62
N LEU A 148 -6.36 -13.63 -11.55
CA LEU A 148 -7.79 -13.52 -11.31
C LEU A 148 -8.40 -14.92 -11.29
N SER A 149 -9.10 -15.26 -10.21
CA SER A 149 -9.87 -16.51 -10.13
C SER A 149 -11.28 -16.26 -10.64
N PRO A 150 -11.90 -17.16 -11.43
CA PRO A 150 -13.30 -17.02 -11.83
C PRO A 150 -14.28 -17.08 -10.65
N HIS A 151 -13.82 -17.44 -9.45
CA HIS A 151 -14.61 -17.50 -8.22
C HIS A 151 -14.19 -16.40 -7.23
N GLY A 152 -15.13 -15.97 -6.37
CA GLY A 152 -14.89 -14.91 -5.40
C GLY A 152 -14.82 -13.53 -6.04
N ASP A 153 -13.83 -12.72 -5.68
CA ASP A 153 -13.70 -11.32 -6.12
C ASP A 153 -13.23 -11.15 -7.57
N GLY A 154 -12.78 -12.22 -8.24
CA GLY A 154 -12.13 -12.10 -9.55
C GLY A 154 -12.98 -11.48 -10.67
N PRO A 155 -14.30 -11.73 -10.78
CA PRO A 155 -15.15 -11.03 -11.76
C PRO A 155 -15.18 -9.50 -11.56
N ASN A 156 -15.17 -9.03 -10.31
CA ASN A 156 -15.15 -7.61 -9.99
C ASN A 156 -13.76 -7.00 -10.21
N LEU A 157 -12.70 -7.77 -9.94
CA LEU A 157 -11.31 -7.35 -10.12
C LEU A 157 -10.83 -7.40 -11.58
N ALA A 158 -11.57 -8.04 -12.48
CA ALA A 158 -11.24 -8.12 -13.90
C ALA A 158 -11.52 -6.81 -14.67
N ARG A 159 -12.48 -6.01 -14.19
CA ARG A 159 -12.92 -4.80 -14.87
C ARG A 159 -11.89 -3.66 -14.82
N PRO A 160 -11.29 -3.30 -13.67
CA PRO A 160 -10.33 -2.19 -13.61
C PRO A 160 -9.10 -2.37 -14.53
N PRO A 161 -8.47 -3.55 -14.63
CA PRO A 161 -7.41 -3.77 -15.62
C PRO A 161 -7.87 -3.54 -17.06
N LEU A 162 -9.05 -4.04 -17.44
CA LEU A 162 -9.62 -3.84 -18.79
C LEU A 162 -9.88 -2.36 -19.07
N ASP A 163 -10.49 -1.64 -18.13
CA ASP A 163 -10.74 -0.20 -18.24
C ASP A 163 -9.43 0.57 -18.44
N ILE A 164 -8.36 0.18 -17.73
CA ILE A 164 -7.01 0.73 -17.91
C ILE A 164 -6.48 0.44 -19.32
N TYR A 165 -6.56 -0.81 -19.80
CA TYR A 165 -6.11 -1.15 -21.16
C TYR A 165 -6.82 -0.33 -22.23
N PHE A 166 -8.15 -0.25 -22.17
CA PHE A 166 -8.93 0.53 -23.13
C PHE A 166 -8.66 2.03 -23.05
N ALA A 167 -8.52 2.58 -21.85
CA ALA A 167 -8.23 4.00 -21.69
C ALA A 167 -6.83 4.37 -22.15
N LEU A 168 -5.82 3.53 -21.86
CA LEU A 168 -4.47 3.71 -22.38
C LEU A 168 -4.44 3.60 -23.90
N PHE A 169 -5.13 2.61 -24.47
CA PHE A 169 -5.24 2.46 -25.92
C PHE A 169 -5.89 3.68 -26.57
N LYS A 170 -7.04 4.14 -26.06
CA LYS A 170 -7.72 5.36 -26.54
C LYS A 170 -6.82 6.59 -26.44
N GLY A 171 -6.09 6.74 -25.33
CA GLY A 171 -5.16 7.84 -25.14
C GLY A 171 -4.03 7.84 -26.17
N LEU A 172 -3.49 6.67 -26.52
CA LEU A 172 -2.40 6.54 -27.49
C LEU A 172 -2.87 6.79 -28.93
N ILE A 173 -4.02 6.24 -29.34
CA ILE A 173 -4.55 6.46 -30.69
C ILE A 173 -4.96 7.93 -30.91
N SER A 174 -5.44 8.62 -29.88
CA SER A 174 -5.84 10.03 -30.00
C SER A 174 -4.66 11.01 -29.99
N THR A 175 -3.47 10.57 -29.57
CA THR A 175 -2.25 11.38 -29.67
C THR A 175 -1.51 11.23 -30.99
N ASP A 176 -1.85 10.21 -31.79
CA ASP A 176 -1.26 9.98 -33.12
C ASP A 176 -2.00 10.74 -34.25
N ASP A 177 -3.14 11.40 -33.93
CA ASP A 177 -3.96 12.19 -34.86
C ASP A 177 -3.65 13.71 -34.85
N GLU A 178 -2.57 14.16 -34.19
CA GLU A 178 -1.99 15.52 -34.26
C GLU A 178 -0.56 15.50 -34.82
#